data_AF-A0A2N3J8S1-F1
#
_entry.id   AF-A0A2N3J8S1-F1
#
_cell.length_a   1.000
_cell.length_b   1.000
_cell.length_c   1.000
_cell.angle_alpha   90.00
_cell.angle_beta   90.00
_cell.angle_gamma   90.00
#
_symmetry.space_group_name_H-M   'P 1'
#
loop_
_entity.id
_entity.type
_entity.pdbx_description
1 polymer ?
#
loop_
_entity_poly.entity_id
_entity_poly.type
_entity_poly.pdbx_seq_one_letter_code
_entity_poly.pdbx_strand_id
1 'polypeptide(L)'
;MTYYAWAQAAQQPTFVGPANPKTGKRSQAGGLSAFTSRRLRDEFIASARGFAVAVTAKQARELKAGLDERAFKELVAVQLGGDE
;
A
#
# COMPACT_ATOMS: atom_id res chain seq x y z
N MET A 1 -9.57 12.74 -2.73
CA MET A 1 -9.67 11.54 -1.88
C MET A 1 -8.74 10.49 -2.46
N THR A 2 -7.89 9.85 -1.65
CA THR A 2 -6.92 8.86 -2.15
C THR A 2 -7.52 7.46 -2.11
N TYR A 3 -7.38 6.72 -3.19
CA TYR A 3 -7.83 5.34 -3.33
C TYR A 3 -6.62 4.42 -3.30
N TYR A 4 -6.72 3.29 -2.60
CA TYR A 4 -5.59 2.38 -2.40
C TYR A 4 -5.92 0.99 -2.95
N ALA A 5 -4.92 0.38 -3.59
CA ALA A 5 -4.92 -1.03 -3.92
C ALA A 5 -3.69 -1.71 -3.32
N TRP A 6 -3.86 -2.95 -2.87
CA TRP A 6 -2.78 -3.78 -2.36
C TRP A 6 -2.59 -4.98 -3.26
N ALA A 7 -1.39 -5.11 -3.83
CA ALA A 7 -0.93 -6.28 -4.56
C ALA A 7 -0.15 -7.22 -3.63
N GLN A 8 -0.70 -8.39 -3.36
CA GLN A 8 -0.05 -9.38 -2.50
C GLN A 8 1.14 -10.02 -3.22
N ALA A 9 2.29 -10.14 -2.55
CA ALA A 9 3.46 -10.82 -3.13
C ALA A 9 3.34 -12.36 -3.10
N ALA A 10 2.57 -12.90 -2.17
CA ALA A 10 2.33 -14.34 -2.01
C ALA A 10 0.93 -14.59 -1.42
N GLN A 11 0.43 -15.82 -1.54
CA GLN A 11 -0.87 -16.21 -0.96
C GLN A 11 -0.88 -16.15 0.57
N GLN A 12 0.28 -16.23 1.21
CA GLN A 12 0.42 -16.10 2.67
C GLN A 12 1.11 -14.78 3.02
N PRO A 13 0.64 -14.08 4.07
CA PRO A 13 1.23 -12.83 4.51
C PRO A 13 2.66 -13.07 5.01
N THR A 14 3.63 -12.59 4.23
CA THR A 14 5.04 -12.59 4.62
C THR A 14 5.39 -11.22 5.15
N PHE A 15 6.09 -11.12 6.29
CA PHE A 15 6.54 -9.84 6.83
C PHE A 15 7.96 -9.52 6.37
N VAL A 16 8.20 -8.27 5.98
CA VAL A 16 9.47 -7.80 5.40
C VAL A 16 9.95 -6.52 6.06
N GLY A 17 11.27 -6.32 6.03
CA GLY A 17 11.95 -5.16 6.59
C GLY A 17 12.03 -5.18 8.13
N PRO A 18 12.66 -4.14 8.71
CA PRO A 18 12.73 -3.99 10.15
C PRO A 18 11.35 -3.72 10.75
N ALA A 19 11.19 -4.06 12.04
CA ALA A 19 10.00 -3.66 12.79
C ALA A 19 10.04 -2.15 13.03
N ASN A 20 8.88 -1.51 12.96
CA ASN A 20 8.73 -0.11 13.33
C ASN A 20 9.14 0.05 14.81
N PRO A 21 10.06 0.97 15.15
CA PRO A 21 10.59 1.09 16.51
C PRO A 21 9.54 1.56 17.53
N LYS A 22 8.45 2.21 17.09
CA LYS A 22 7.39 2.70 17.98
C LYS A 22 6.28 1.68 18.22
N THR A 23 5.98 0.86 17.22
CA THR A 23 4.82 -0.07 17.28
C THR A 23 5.21 -1.55 17.33
N GLY A 24 6.48 -1.88 17.05
CA GLY A 24 6.96 -3.26 16.95
C GLY A 24 6.44 -4.04 15.75
N LYS A 25 5.59 -3.44 14.90
CA LYS A 25 4.98 -4.10 13.74
C LYS A 25 5.88 -4.06 12.52
N ARG A 26 5.77 -5.07 11.65
CA ARG A 26 6.49 -5.16 10.38
C ARG A 26 5.54 -4.93 9.20
N SER A 27 6.10 -4.47 8.09
CA SER A 27 5.36 -4.37 6.83
C SER A 27 5.13 -5.75 6.22
N GLN A 28 4.02 -5.93 5.52
CA GLN A 28 3.78 -7.11 4.71
C GLN A 28 4.46 -7.00 3.34
N ALA A 29 4.86 -8.14 2.80
CA ALA A 29 5.41 -8.31 1.47
C ALA A 29 4.31 -8.08 0.44
N GLY A 30 4.48 -7.04 -0.37
CA GLY A 30 3.52 -6.64 -1.39
C GLY A 30 3.68 -5.19 -1.82
N GLY A 31 2.99 -4.86 -2.90
CA GLY A 31 2.92 -3.53 -3.47
C GLY A 31 1.70 -2.78 -2.95
N LEU A 32 1.91 -1.63 -2.33
CA LEU A 32 0.83 -0.66 -2.12
C LEU A 32 0.83 0.26 -3.33
N SER A 33 -0.34 0.56 -3.88
CA SER A 33 -0.50 1.54 -4.95
C SER A 33 -1.63 2.51 -4.59
N ALA A 34 -1.37 3.81 -4.76
CA ALA A 34 -2.30 4.89 -4.48
C ALA A 34 -2.77 5.56 -5.78
N PHE A 35 -4.02 5.98 -5.81
CA PHE A 35 -4.68 6.56 -6.98
C PHE A 35 -5.49 7.79 -6.60
N THR A 36 -5.55 8.76 -7.51
CA THR A 36 -6.35 9.99 -7.37
C THR A 36 -7.84 9.75 -7.61
N SER A 37 -8.19 8.66 -8.31
CA SER A 37 -9.57 8.32 -8.63
C SER A 37 -9.88 6.84 -8.39
N ARG A 38 -11.14 6.55 -8.06
CA ARG A 38 -11.65 5.18 -7.89
C ARG A 38 -11.50 4.38 -9.18
N ARG A 39 -11.74 5.01 -10.33
CA ARG A 39 -11.66 4.37 -11.65
C ARG A 39 -10.26 3.82 -11.92
N LEU A 40 -9.22 4.63 -11.72
CA LEU A 40 -7.83 4.20 -11.93
C LEU A 40 -7.44 3.03 -11.02
N ARG A 41 -7.89 3.05 -9.76
CA ARG A 41 -7.69 1.92 -8.84
C ARG A 41 -8.36 0.65 -9.36
N ASP A 42 -9.61 0.75 -9.78
CA ASP A 42 -10.40 -0.41 -10.21
C ASP A 42 -9.86 -0.97 -11.54
N GLU A 43 -9.40 -0.12 -12.46
CA GLU A 43 -8.68 -0.52 -13.69
C GLU A 43 -7.37 -1.24 -13.36
N PHE A 44 -6.59 -0.75 -12.39
CA PHE A 44 -5.37 -1.44 -11.92
C PHE A 44 -5.68 -2.81 -11.31
N ILE A 45 -6.72 -2.91 -10.46
CA ILE A 45 -7.15 -4.18 -9.85
C ILE A 45 -7.59 -5.19 -10.93
N ALA A 46 -8.35 -4.73 -11.92
CA ALA A 46 -8.76 -5.57 -13.05
C ALA A 46 -7.55 -6.06 -13.86
N SER A 47 -6.58 -5.17 -14.13
CA SER A 47 -5.32 -5.52 -14.80
C SER A 47 -4.46 -6.49 -13.99
N ALA A 48 -4.55 -6.47 -12.66
CA ALA A 48 -3.79 -7.33 -11.77
C ALA A 48 -4.34 -8.77 -11.67
N ARG A 49 -5.40 -9.12 -12.42
CA ARG A 49 -5.94 -10.50 -12.54
C ARG A 49 -6.14 -11.22 -11.19
N GLY A 50 -6.60 -10.48 -10.17
CA GLY A 50 -6.87 -11.03 -8.83
C GLY A 50 -5.70 -11.00 -7.85
N PHE A 51 -4.51 -10.53 -8.27
CA PHE A 51 -3.37 -10.35 -7.37
C PHE A 51 -3.42 -9.04 -6.57
N ALA A 52 -4.29 -8.10 -6.98
CA ALA A 52 -4.52 -6.85 -6.25
C ALA A 52 -5.96 -6.73 -5.76
N VAL A 53 -6.13 -6.12 -4.58
CA VAL A 53 -7.42 -5.87 -3.95
C VAL A 53 -7.54 -4.42 -3.50
N ALA A 54 -8.76 -3.87 -3.54
CA ALA A 54 -9.02 -2.54 -2.99
C ALA A 54 -8.89 -2.57 -1.47
N VAL A 55 -8.17 -1.60 -0.90
CA VAL A 55 -8.00 -1.48 0.55
C VAL A 55 -8.35 -0.07 1.02
N THR A 56 -8.74 0.04 2.28
CA THR A 56 -8.95 1.33 2.93
C THR A 56 -7.61 1.97 3.32
N ALA A 57 -7.61 3.27 3.59
CA ALA A 57 -6.42 3.97 4.09
C ALA A 57 -5.90 3.35 5.40
N LYS A 58 -6.80 2.89 6.28
CA LYS A 58 -6.44 2.20 7.52
C LYS A 58 -5.71 0.88 7.23
N GLN A 59 -6.28 0.05 6.37
CA GLN A 59 -5.66 -1.22 5.98
C GLN A 59 -4.31 -1.01 5.28
N ALA A 60 -4.21 -0.03 4.39
CA ALA A 60 -2.94 0.30 3.73
C ALA A 60 -1.83 0.64 4.75
N ARG A 61 -2.16 1.39 5.81
CA ARG A 61 -1.23 1.69 6.90
C ARG A 61 -0.86 0.45 7.71
N GLU A 62 -1.80 -0.45 7.95
CA GLU A 62 -1.53 -1.72 8.64
C GLU A 62 -0.65 -2.67 7.81
N LEU A 63 -0.84 -2.68 6.49
CA LEU A 63 -0.02 -3.47 5.55
C LEU A 63 1.41 -2.93 5.45
N LYS A 64 1.59 -1.62 5.56
CA LYS A 64 2.90 -0.97 5.65
C LYS A 64 3.24 -0.55 7.09
N ALA A 65 2.86 -1.36 8.09
CA ALA A 65 3.04 -1.01 9.50
C ALA A 65 4.50 -0.85 9.97
N GLY A 66 5.47 -1.30 9.17
CA GLY A 66 6.89 -1.00 9.39
C GLY A 66 7.24 0.46 9.15
N LEU A 67 6.46 1.19 8.35
CA LEU A 67 6.66 2.61 8.05
C LEU A 67 5.98 3.50 9.11
N ASP A 68 6.67 4.56 9.52
CA ASP A 68 6.04 5.67 10.26
C ASP A 68 5.09 6.47 9.36
N GLU A 69 4.21 7.28 9.97
CA GLU A 69 3.20 8.04 9.22
C GLU A 69 3.82 8.94 8.14
N ARG A 70 4.96 9.57 8.44
CA ARG A 70 5.67 10.42 7.47
C ARG A 70 6.12 9.62 6.25
N ALA A 71 6.81 8.51 6.47
CA ALA A 71 7.29 7.65 5.38
C ALA A 71 6.14 7.04 4.57
N PHE A 72 5.01 6.72 5.22
CA PHE A 72 3.81 6.28 4.52
C PHE A 72 3.23 7.39 3.63
N LYS A 73 3.14 8.63 4.14
CA LYS A 73 2.67 9.79 3.36
C LYS A 73 3.57 10.08 2.18
N GLU A 74 4.90 10.01 2.35
CA GLU A 74 5.87 10.18 1.26
C GLU A 74 5.71 9.11 0.18
N LEU A 75 5.56 7.85 0.56
CA LEU A 75 5.30 6.75 -0.39
C LEU A 75 4.02 7.01 -1.20
N VAL A 76 2.95 7.45 -0.55
CA VAL A 76 1.68 7.76 -1.22
C VAL A 76 1.82 8.98 -2.13
N ALA A 77 2.56 10.01 -1.71
CA ALA A 77 2.80 11.20 -2.51
C ALA A 77 3.50 10.87 -3.83
N VAL A 78 4.59 10.09 -3.78
CA VAL A 78 5.31 9.61 -4.99
C VAL A 78 4.36 8.90 -5.95
N GLN A 79 3.49 8.02 -5.44
CA GLN A 79 2.55 7.25 -6.27
C GLN A 79 1.44 8.08 -6.90
N LEU A 80 1.07 9.20 -6.29
CA LEU A 80 0.04 10.10 -6.82
C LEU A 80 0.58 11.13 -7.81
N GLY A 81 1.86 11.03 -8.20
CA GLY A 81 2.53 12.01 -9.05
C GLY A 81 3.30 13.04 -8.24
N GLY A 82 4.03 12.61 -7.22
CA GLY A 82 5.00 13.43 -6.53
C GLY A 82 6.30 13.46 -7.34
N ASP A 83 6.29 14.12 -8.49
CA ASP A 83 7.50 14.60 -9.17
C ASP A 83 7.17 15.94 -9.84
N GLU A 84 7.75 16.98 -9.23
CA GLU A 84 7.92 18.40 -9.65
C GLU A 84 6.69 19.32 -9.83
#